data_AF-A0A2N5KU07-F1
#
_entry.id   AF-A0A2N5KU07-F1
#
_cell.length_a   1.000
_cell.length_b   1.000
_cell.length_c   1.000
_cell.angle_alpha   90.00
_cell.angle_beta   90.00
_cell.angle_gamma   90.00
#
_symmetry.space_group_name_H-M   'P 1'
#
loop_
_entity.id
_entity.type
_entity.pdbx_description
1 polymer ?
#
loop_
_entity_poly.entity_id
_entity_poly.type
_entity_poly.pdbx_seq_one_letter_code
_entity_poly.pdbx_strand_id
1 'polypeptide(L)'
;MIIGDALQNMRSVLEHLAWGLAFKDKGGEPSRSTGFPVYRTESAFFEVNKKTGTYSSRSGAHKIAEITNTKARAAIQGLQPYKRADPNEDWLYILNELARVDRHQSLSVIRAVNPSATYGWRKRGTRSAFVFDPSVIRRTDILLLQPFEDGAVIAHFRFNEPEMEVDFQSPPYIAFRNEGPAKSLHVLHTLKSIHRHIDEVVVPKLERFF
;
A
#
# COMPACT_ATOMS: atom_id res chain seq x y z
N MET A 1 -1.62 15.23 -9.61
CA MET A 1 -0.38 15.11 -8.79
C MET A 1 0.08 13.69 -8.99
N ILE A 2 1.33 13.45 -9.40
CA ILE A 2 1.78 12.16 -9.96
C ILE A 2 1.43 10.93 -9.11
N ILE A 3 1.51 11.03 -7.77
CA ILE A 3 1.18 9.92 -6.85
C ILE A 3 -0.32 9.60 -6.90
N GLY A 4 -1.17 10.63 -6.85
CA GLY A 4 -2.62 10.49 -6.98
C GLY A 4 -2.99 9.86 -8.32
N ASP A 5 -2.39 10.36 -9.41
CA ASP A 5 -2.64 9.85 -10.76
C ASP A 5 -2.30 8.34 -10.87
N ALA A 6 -1.18 7.90 -10.25
CA ALA A 6 -0.82 6.48 -10.20
C ALA A 6 -1.84 5.63 -9.41
N LEU A 7 -2.31 6.12 -8.27
CA LEU A 7 -3.32 5.43 -7.45
C LEU A 7 -4.67 5.35 -8.16
N GLN A 8 -5.13 6.45 -8.78
CA GLN A 8 -6.37 6.47 -9.53
C GLN A 8 -6.29 5.53 -10.74
N ASN A 9 -5.17 5.49 -11.46
CA ASN A 9 -4.99 4.57 -12.58
C ASN A 9 -5.05 3.11 -12.13
N MET A 10 -4.33 2.73 -11.08
CA MET A 10 -4.41 1.37 -10.53
C MET A 10 -5.82 1.01 -10.06
N ARG A 11 -6.53 1.96 -9.43
CA ARG A 11 -7.91 1.74 -9.00
C ARG A 11 -8.88 1.58 -10.17
N SER A 12 -8.69 2.37 -11.23
CA SER A 12 -9.48 2.30 -12.47
C SER A 12 -9.23 1.00 -13.23
N VAL A 13 -8.01 0.48 -13.25
CA VAL A 13 -7.71 -0.84 -13.83
C VAL A 13 -8.57 -1.93 -13.17
N LEU A 14 -8.70 -1.92 -11.84
CA LEU A 14 -9.57 -2.86 -11.14
C LEU A 14 -11.03 -2.72 -11.59
N GLU A 15 -11.54 -1.49 -11.72
CA GLU A 15 -12.90 -1.26 -12.23
C GLU A 15 -13.09 -1.81 -13.65
N HIS A 16 -12.14 -1.56 -14.55
CA HIS A 16 -12.17 -2.09 -15.91
C HIS A 16 -12.13 -3.62 -15.95
N LEU A 17 -11.39 -4.27 -15.05
CA LEU A 17 -11.40 -5.74 -14.94
C LEU A 17 -12.78 -6.27 -14.56
N ALA A 18 -13.40 -5.72 -13.52
CA ALA A 18 -14.75 -6.14 -13.11
C ALA A 18 -15.80 -5.86 -14.21
N TRP A 19 -15.70 -4.70 -14.86
CA TRP A 19 -16.58 -4.33 -15.96
C TRP A 19 -16.40 -5.24 -17.18
N GLY A 20 -15.16 -5.56 -17.56
CA GLY A 20 -14.88 -6.45 -18.69
C GLY A 20 -15.41 -7.87 -18.47
N LEU A 21 -15.29 -8.39 -17.25
CA LEU A 21 -15.89 -9.68 -16.87
C LEU A 21 -17.41 -9.65 -17.01
N ALA A 22 -18.07 -8.60 -16.52
CA ALA A 22 -19.52 -8.46 -16.64
C ALA A 22 -19.98 -8.29 -18.10
N PHE A 23 -19.24 -7.53 -18.91
CA PHE A 23 -19.56 -7.30 -20.32
C PHE A 23 -19.52 -8.60 -21.13
N LYS A 24 -18.44 -9.39 -20.96
CA LYS A 24 -18.28 -10.69 -21.63
C LYS A 24 -19.41 -11.66 -21.29
N ASP A 25 -19.80 -11.70 -20.01
CA ASP A 25 -20.77 -12.65 -19.49
C ASP A 25 -22.23 -12.27 -19.84
N LYS A 26 -22.55 -10.98 -19.89
CA LYS A 26 -23.91 -10.47 -20.11
C LYS A 26 -24.24 -10.26 -21.59
N GLY A 27 -23.22 -10.04 -22.44
CA GLY A 27 -23.41 -9.75 -23.87
C GLY A 27 -23.97 -8.34 -24.14
N GLY A 28 -23.79 -7.41 -23.21
CA GLY A 28 -24.27 -6.03 -23.30
C GLY A 28 -23.65 -5.15 -22.20
N GLU A 29 -23.91 -3.85 -22.24
CA GLU A 29 -23.29 -2.89 -21.32
C GLU A 29 -23.65 -3.19 -19.85
N PRO A 30 -22.65 -3.43 -18.97
CA PRO A 30 -22.87 -3.55 -17.54
C PRO A 30 -23.43 -2.27 -16.94
N SER A 31 -24.22 -2.40 -15.87
CA SER A 31 -24.71 -1.21 -15.17
C SER A 31 -23.58 -0.39 -14.55
N ARG A 32 -23.84 0.90 -14.31
CA ARG A 32 -22.90 1.82 -13.64
C ARG A 32 -22.55 1.42 -12.20
N SER A 33 -23.30 0.51 -11.58
CA SER A 33 -22.96 -0.03 -10.26
C SER A 33 -21.99 -1.21 -10.34
N THR A 34 -21.74 -1.74 -11.53
CA THR A 34 -20.75 -2.79 -11.76
C THR A 34 -19.35 -2.25 -11.51
N GLY A 35 -18.58 -2.96 -10.68
CA GLY A 35 -17.24 -2.52 -10.36
C GLY A 35 -16.52 -3.47 -9.43
N PHE A 36 -15.21 -3.24 -9.24
CA PHE A 36 -14.38 -4.07 -8.39
C PHE A 36 -14.61 -3.72 -6.92
N PRO A 37 -15.16 -4.62 -6.10
CA PRO A 37 -15.39 -4.38 -4.69
C PRO A 37 -14.08 -4.47 -3.90
N VAL A 38 -13.90 -3.61 -2.90
CA VAL A 38 -12.83 -3.71 -1.91
C VAL A 38 -13.44 -3.45 -0.54
N TYR A 39 -13.62 -4.51 0.25
CA TYR A 39 -14.30 -4.43 1.55
C TYR A 39 -13.43 -4.96 2.67
N ARG A 40 -13.39 -4.20 3.77
CA ARG A 40 -12.67 -4.56 5.00
C ARG A 40 -13.41 -5.61 5.85
N THR A 41 -14.73 -5.72 5.69
CA THR A 41 -15.56 -6.68 6.45
C THR A 41 -16.46 -7.48 5.51
N GLU A 42 -16.69 -8.75 5.88
CA GLU A 42 -17.58 -9.64 5.14
C GLU A 42 -19.04 -9.16 5.21
N SER A 43 -19.47 -8.63 6.35
CA SER A 43 -20.81 -8.08 6.55
C SER A 43 -21.14 -6.93 5.59
N ALA A 44 -20.16 -6.07 5.29
CA ALA A 44 -20.36 -4.99 4.32
C ALA A 44 -20.34 -5.50 2.87
N PHE A 45 -19.56 -6.55 2.60
CA PHE A 45 -19.54 -7.18 1.28
C PHE A 45 -20.89 -7.84 0.94
N PHE A 46 -21.53 -8.48 1.91
CA PHE A 46 -22.82 -9.16 1.77
C PHE A 46 -24.00 -8.36 2.34
N GLU A 47 -23.87 -7.05 2.50
CA GLU A 47 -24.93 -6.22 3.06
C GLU A 47 -26.23 -6.39 2.24
N VAL A 48 -27.34 -6.64 2.92
CA VAL A 48 -28.67 -6.78 2.31
C VAL A 48 -29.58 -5.61 2.68
N ASN A 49 -30.43 -5.20 1.75
CA ASN A 49 -31.50 -4.26 2.02
C ASN A 49 -32.62 -4.96 2.79
N LYS A 50 -32.85 -4.52 4.03
CA LYS A 50 -33.87 -5.11 4.93
C LYS A 50 -35.29 -5.08 4.38
N LYS A 51 -35.62 -4.15 3.47
CA LYS A 51 -36.97 -4.02 2.89
C LYS A 51 -37.20 -4.99 1.74
N THR A 52 -36.18 -5.23 0.92
CA THR A 52 -36.31 -6.03 -0.32
C THR A 52 -35.71 -7.42 -0.21
N GLY A 53 -34.89 -7.70 0.81
CA GLY A 53 -34.16 -8.96 0.96
C GLY A 53 -33.02 -9.16 -0.05
N THR A 54 -32.80 -8.19 -0.94
CA THR A 54 -31.75 -8.23 -1.98
C THR A 54 -30.48 -7.56 -1.48
N TYR A 55 -29.35 -7.79 -2.18
CA TYR A 55 -28.09 -7.11 -1.87
C TYR A 55 -28.24 -5.59 -1.95
N SER A 56 -27.71 -4.90 -0.93
CA SER A 56 -27.61 -3.44 -0.87
C SER A 56 -26.82 -2.94 -2.08
N SER A 57 -27.20 -1.80 -2.65
CA SER A 57 -26.45 -1.16 -3.74
C SER A 57 -25.02 -0.77 -3.34
N ARG A 58 -24.75 -0.72 -2.04
CA ARG A 58 -23.43 -0.47 -1.46
C ARG A 58 -22.66 -1.74 -1.14
N SER A 59 -23.24 -2.92 -1.32
CA SER A 59 -22.59 -4.19 -1.03
C SER A 59 -21.63 -4.59 -2.15
N GLY A 60 -20.58 -5.33 -1.81
CA GLY A 60 -19.66 -5.89 -2.80
C GLY A 60 -20.34 -6.91 -3.70
N ALA A 61 -21.24 -7.72 -3.14
CA ALA A 61 -22.02 -8.70 -3.88
C ALA A 61 -22.91 -8.07 -4.97
N HIS A 62 -23.49 -6.89 -4.71
CA HIS A 62 -24.24 -6.15 -5.72
C HIS A 62 -23.34 -5.65 -6.87
N LYS A 63 -22.14 -5.14 -6.56
CA LYS A 63 -21.21 -4.60 -7.56
C LYS A 63 -20.70 -5.62 -8.58
N ILE A 64 -20.77 -6.91 -8.25
CA ILE A 64 -20.36 -7.99 -9.14
C ILE A 64 -21.53 -8.87 -9.57
N ALA A 65 -22.78 -8.45 -9.32
CA ALA A 65 -23.96 -9.27 -9.58
C ALA A 65 -24.14 -9.59 -11.07
N GLU A 66 -23.67 -8.71 -11.96
CA GLU A 66 -23.78 -8.87 -13.42
C GLU A 66 -22.69 -9.79 -14.02
N ILE A 67 -21.70 -10.22 -13.23
CA ILE A 67 -20.72 -11.23 -13.66
C ILE A 67 -21.37 -12.61 -13.52
N THR A 68 -21.87 -13.18 -14.62
CA THR A 68 -22.64 -14.43 -14.59
C THR A 68 -21.75 -15.63 -14.23
N ASN A 69 -20.46 -15.57 -14.57
CA ASN A 69 -19.46 -16.56 -14.22
C ASN A 69 -19.24 -16.62 -12.70
N THR A 70 -19.78 -17.66 -12.08
CA THR A 70 -19.70 -17.89 -10.62
C THR A 70 -18.25 -18.07 -10.14
N LYS A 71 -17.36 -18.65 -10.96
CA LYS A 71 -15.94 -18.82 -10.62
C LYS A 71 -15.20 -17.48 -10.63
N ALA A 72 -15.54 -16.58 -11.56
CA ALA A 72 -14.99 -15.24 -11.58
C ALA A 72 -15.42 -14.42 -10.35
N ARG A 73 -16.72 -14.47 -9.99
CA ARG A 73 -17.21 -13.84 -8.74
C ARG A 73 -16.53 -14.40 -7.50
N ALA A 74 -16.39 -15.72 -7.41
CA ALA A 74 -15.68 -16.35 -6.29
C ALA A 74 -14.20 -15.94 -6.24
N ALA A 75 -13.54 -15.76 -7.39
CA ALA A 75 -12.17 -15.26 -7.45
C ALA A 75 -12.06 -13.80 -6.93
N ILE A 76 -12.98 -12.92 -7.33
CA ILE A 76 -13.04 -11.54 -6.80
C ILE A 76 -13.33 -11.53 -5.30
N GLN A 77 -14.23 -12.39 -4.83
CA GLN A 77 -14.54 -12.53 -3.41
C GLN A 77 -13.31 -13.04 -2.62
N GLY A 78 -12.57 -14.00 -3.18
CA GLY A 78 -11.34 -14.54 -2.58
C GLY A 78 -10.15 -13.56 -2.59
N LEU A 79 -10.27 -12.44 -3.29
CA LEU A 79 -9.30 -11.35 -3.25
C LEU A 79 -9.61 -10.30 -2.18
N GLN A 80 -10.76 -10.37 -1.50
CA GLN A 80 -11.19 -9.29 -0.61
C GLN A 80 -10.32 -9.17 0.65
N PRO A 81 -10.05 -7.94 1.13
CA PRO A 81 -9.27 -7.69 2.35
C PRO A 81 -9.80 -8.44 3.58
N TYR A 82 -11.12 -8.56 3.74
CA TYR A 82 -11.71 -9.28 4.88
C TYR A 82 -11.39 -10.78 4.93
N LYS A 83 -10.79 -11.36 3.88
CA LYS A 83 -10.28 -12.74 3.86
C LYS A 83 -8.82 -12.85 4.32
N ARG A 84 -8.16 -11.73 4.66
CA ARG A 84 -6.80 -11.70 5.19
C ARG A 84 -6.78 -11.73 6.71
N ALA A 85 -5.63 -12.12 7.27
CA ALA A 85 -5.40 -12.08 8.70
C ALA A 85 -5.53 -10.66 9.28
N ASP A 86 -4.92 -9.67 8.61
CA ASP A 86 -5.16 -8.25 8.86
C ASP A 86 -5.67 -7.56 7.59
N PRO A 87 -6.96 -7.19 7.53
CA PRO A 87 -7.52 -6.44 6.42
C PRO A 87 -6.91 -5.04 6.20
N ASN A 88 -6.28 -4.44 7.22
CA ASN A 88 -5.70 -3.10 7.10
C ASN A 88 -4.34 -3.11 6.40
N GLU A 89 -3.64 -4.25 6.39
CA GLU A 89 -2.37 -4.46 5.69
C GLU A 89 -2.56 -4.94 4.24
N ASP A 90 -3.80 -5.25 3.83
CA ASP A 90 -4.08 -5.71 2.47
C ASP A 90 -3.87 -4.57 1.43
N TRP A 91 -3.11 -4.87 0.38
CA TRP A 91 -2.74 -3.89 -0.64
C TRP A 91 -3.93 -3.33 -1.42
N LEU A 92 -5.02 -4.09 -1.60
CA LEU A 92 -6.24 -3.57 -2.24
C LEU A 92 -6.96 -2.61 -1.31
N TYR A 93 -6.98 -2.89 0.00
CA TYR A 93 -7.55 -1.97 0.98
C TYR A 93 -6.76 -0.67 1.06
N ILE A 94 -5.42 -0.76 1.15
CA ILE A 94 -4.52 0.39 1.15
C ILE A 94 -4.72 1.24 -0.12
N LEU A 95 -4.75 0.62 -1.30
CA LEU A 95 -5.05 1.30 -2.57
C LEU A 95 -6.40 2.01 -2.53
N ASN A 96 -7.45 1.30 -2.08
CA ASN A 96 -8.80 1.87 -2.07
C ASN A 96 -8.90 3.07 -1.13
N GLU A 97 -8.26 3.02 0.04
CA GLU A 97 -8.25 4.16 0.97
C GLU A 97 -7.43 5.33 0.44
N LEU A 98 -6.23 5.08 -0.09
CA LEU A 98 -5.40 6.13 -0.69
C LEU A 98 -6.10 6.81 -1.87
N ALA A 99 -6.69 6.04 -2.78
CA ALA A 99 -7.44 6.59 -3.92
C ALA A 99 -8.73 7.32 -3.47
N ARG A 100 -9.37 6.88 -2.38
CA ARG A 100 -10.52 7.58 -1.78
C ARG A 100 -10.11 8.92 -1.19
N VAL A 101 -9.02 8.98 -0.44
CA VAL A 101 -8.49 10.24 0.11
C VAL A 101 -8.14 11.20 -1.02
N ASP A 102 -7.36 10.74 -2.01
CA ASP A 102 -6.91 11.55 -3.14
C ASP A 102 -8.05 12.19 -3.95
N ARG A 103 -9.20 11.52 -4.10
CA ARG A 103 -10.38 12.08 -4.78
C ARG A 103 -11.03 13.25 -4.06
N HIS A 104 -10.90 13.32 -2.75
CA HIS A 104 -11.57 14.33 -1.93
C HIS A 104 -10.60 15.37 -1.37
N GLN A 105 -9.33 15.02 -1.26
CA GLN A 105 -8.28 15.81 -0.60
C GLN A 105 -6.92 15.49 -1.23
N SER A 106 -6.03 16.48 -1.28
CA SER A 106 -4.64 16.23 -1.69
C SER A 106 -3.95 15.27 -0.72
N LEU A 107 -3.29 14.23 -1.25
CA LEU A 107 -2.43 13.36 -0.44
C LEU A 107 -1.28 14.19 0.14
N SER A 108 -1.20 14.20 1.46
CA SER A 108 -0.15 14.86 2.22
C SER A 108 1.00 13.89 2.43
N VAL A 109 2.22 14.37 2.17
CA VAL A 109 3.44 13.59 2.36
C VAL A 109 4.42 14.30 3.28
N ILE A 110 5.31 13.53 3.89
CA ILE A 110 6.27 13.98 4.90
C ILE A 110 7.63 13.31 4.65
N ARG A 111 8.70 13.96 5.11
CA ARG A 111 10.05 13.37 5.10
C ARG A 111 10.18 12.30 6.19
N ALA A 112 10.95 11.28 5.89
CA ALA A 112 11.30 10.22 6.83
C ALA A 112 12.69 9.59 6.52
N VAL A 113 13.23 8.76 7.43
CA VAL A 113 14.61 8.15 7.40
C VAL A 113 14.72 6.78 6.73
N ASN A 114 15.41 6.68 5.58
CA ASN A 114 15.33 5.50 4.72
C ASN A 114 15.89 4.25 5.45
N PRO A 115 15.22 3.09 5.39
CA PRO A 115 15.76 1.84 5.93
C PRO A 115 17.07 1.37 5.27
N SER A 116 17.41 1.91 4.10
CA SER A 116 18.63 1.64 3.34
C SER A 116 19.77 2.61 3.69
N ALA A 117 19.76 3.21 4.88
CA ALA A 117 20.86 4.05 5.32
C ALA A 117 22.16 3.25 5.35
N THR A 118 23.19 3.78 4.70
CA THR A 118 24.54 3.22 4.78
C THR A 118 25.32 4.02 5.80
N TYR A 119 26.00 3.31 6.70
CA TYR A 119 26.84 3.91 7.71
C TYR A 119 28.15 3.15 7.83
N GLY A 120 29.21 3.91 8.05
CA GLY A 120 30.53 3.38 8.35
C GLY A 120 31.26 4.34 9.27
N TRP A 121 32.28 3.82 9.94
CA TRP A 121 33.10 4.59 10.85
C TRP A 121 34.57 4.26 10.68
N ARG A 122 35.39 5.21 11.11
CA ARG A 122 36.85 5.06 11.21
C ARG A 122 37.38 5.91 12.35
N LYS A 123 38.61 5.64 12.77
CA LYS A 123 39.31 6.51 13.71
C LYS A 123 39.64 7.84 13.06
N ARG A 124 39.39 8.94 13.76
CA ARG A 124 39.64 10.31 13.30
C ARG A 124 41.10 10.50 12.91
N GLY A 125 41.33 11.20 11.81
CA GLY A 125 42.67 11.47 11.30
C GLY A 125 43.37 10.28 10.61
N THR A 126 42.68 9.14 10.47
CA THR A 126 43.20 8.01 9.68
C THR A 126 42.76 8.11 8.21
N ARG A 127 43.55 7.54 7.30
CA ARG A 127 43.19 7.38 5.88
C ARG A 127 42.47 6.06 5.58
N SER A 128 42.08 5.32 6.63
CA SER A 128 41.35 4.07 6.49
C SER A 128 39.99 4.30 5.83
N ALA A 129 39.49 3.27 5.14
CA ALA A 129 38.13 3.26 4.61
C ALA A 129 37.11 3.28 5.76
N PHE A 130 35.95 3.87 5.53
CA PHE A 130 34.81 3.74 6.43
C PHE A 130 34.31 2.30 6.37
N VAL A 131 34.25 1.64 7.53
CA VAL A 131 33.79 0.25 7.64
C VAL A 131 32.67 0.17 8.67
N PHE A 132 31.75 -0.76 8.47
CA PHE A 132 30.78 -1.14 9.50
C PHE A 132 31.42 -2.23 10.37
N ASP A 133 31.95 -1.84 11.52
CA ASP A 133 32.44 -2.78 12.54
C ASP A 133 31.57 -2.67 13.81
N PRO A 134 30.58 -3.57 14.00
CA PRO A 134 29.66 -3.47 15.13
C PRO A 134 30.36 -3.62 16.49
N SER A 135 31.58 -4.14 16.56
CA SER A 135 32.31 -4.34 17.82
C SER A 135 32.73 -3.03 18.50
N VAL A 136 32.87 -1.94 17.75
CA VAL A 136 33.21 -0.62 18.31
C VAL A 136 31.98 0.17 18.75
N ILE A 137 30.77 -0.35 18.57
CA ILE A 137 29.54 0.28 19.05
C ILE A 137 29.22 -0.20 20.47
N ARG A 138 29.05 0.76 21.37
CA ARG A 138 28.54 0.53 22.72
C ARG A 138 27.02 0.55 22.79
N ARG A 139 26.41 1.46 22.03
CA ARG A 139 24.96 1.65 21.98
C ARG A 139 24.57 2.36 20.69
N THR A 140 23.44 1.93 20.13
CA THR A 140 22.83 2.53 18.95
C THR A 140 21.34 2.70 19.19
N ASP A 141 20.84 3.91 19.02
CA ASP A 141 19.41 4.23 19.01
C ASP A 141 19.11 4.89 17.66
N ILE A 142 18.42 4.19 16.74
CA ILE A 142 18.07 4.71 15.42
C ILE A 142 16.56 4.81 15.30
N LEU A 143 16.07 6.00 14.94
CA LEU A 143 14.70 6.21 14.48
C LEU A 143 14.59 5.77 13.01
N LEU A 144 14.43 4.47 12.82
CA LEU A 144 14.10 3.90 11.51
C LEU A 144 12.59 4.03 11.27
N LEU A 145 12.23 4.39 10.03
CA LEU A 145 10.86 4.28 9.49
C LEU A 145 9.81 5.24 10.05
N GLN A 146 10.20 6.27 10.82
CA GLN A 146 9.25 7.24 11.36
C GLN A 146 9.32 8.61 10.65
N PRO A 147 8.17 9.28 10.52
CA PRO A 147 8.10 10.73 10.25
C PRO A 147 9.03 11.50 11.16
N PHE A 148 9.73 12.51 10.64
CA PHE A 148 10.50 13.41 11.49
C PHE A 148 10.37 14.87 11.04
N GLU A 149 10.54 15.78 11.99
CA GLU A 149 10.57 17.22 11.76
C GLU A 149 12.00 17.70 11.50
N ASP A 150 12.14 18.87 10.89
CA ASP A 150 13.47 19.45 10.68
C ASP A 150 14.20 19.63 12.03
N GLY A 151 15.49 19.28 12.06
CA GLY A 151 16.28 19.26 13.29
C GLY A 151 16.06 18.04 14.21
N ALA A 152 15.16 17.10 13.86
CA ALA A 152 15.00 15.87 14.63
C ALA A 152 16.27 15.00 14.58
N VAL A 153 16.69 14.49 15.74
CA VAL A 153 17.81 13.56 15.83
C VAL A 153 17.35 12.17 15.41
N ILE A 154 17.82 11.70 14.25
CA ILE A 154 17.39 10.44 13.64
C ILE A 154 18.22 9.22 14.07
N ALA A 155 19.41 9.45 14.62
CA ALA A 155 20.27 8.38 15.12
C ALA A 155 21.21 8.90 16.21
N HIS A 156 21.39 8.11 17.26
CA HIS A 156 22.45 8.27 18.25
C HIS A 156 23.37 7.05 18.20
N PHE A 157 24.67 7.31 18.09
CA PHE A 157 25.72 6.30 18.15
C PHE A 157 26.63 6.61 19.32
N ARG A 158 26.90 5.61 20.15
CA ARG A 158 27.93 5.67 21.20
C ARG A 158 28.98 4.63 20.89
N PHE A 159 30.21 5.08 20.67
CA PHE A 159 31.35 4.22 20.36
C PHE A 159 32.12 3.84 21.63
N ASN A 160 32.83 2.72 21.56
CA ASN A 160 33.77 2.26 22.60
C ASN A 160 35.08 3.06 22.54
N GLU A 161 35.46 3.53 21.35
CA GLU A 161 36.66 4.33 21.14
C GLU A 161 36.33 5.83 21.10
N PRO A 162 37.15 6.68 21.75
CA PRO A 162 37.06 8.12 21.55
C PRO A 162 37.56 8.50 20.14
N GLU A 163 37.14 9.66 19.65
CA GLU A 163 37.63 10.25 18.39
C GLU A 163 37.32 9.44 17.12
N MET A 164 36.04 9.13 16.90
CA MET A 164 35.58 8.52 15.65
C MET A 164 35.15 9.58 14.61
N GLU A 165 35.31 9.24 13.34
CA GLU A 165 34.64 9.87 12.20
C GLU A 165 33.56 8.91 11.70
N VAL A 166 32.38 9.47 11.40
CA VAL A 166 31.21 8.72 10.95
C VAL A 166 30.85 9.19 9.54
N ASP A 167 30.72 8.25 8.62
CA ASP A 167 30.03 8.45 7.35
C ASP A 167 28.63 7.88 7.49
N PHE A 168 27.63 8.72 7.26
CA PHE A 168 26.22 8.35 7.32
C PHE A 168 25.53 8.91 6.10
N GLN A 169 25.07 8.01 5.23
CA GLN A 169 24.29 8.37 4.05
C GLN A 169 22.90 7.74 4.19
N SER A 170 21.91 8.60 4.38
CA SER A 170 20.50 8.22 4.29
C SER A 170 19.87 9.09 3.22
N PRO A 171 19.53 8.55 2.03
CA PRO A 171 18.76 9.32 1.07
C PRO A 171 17.41 9.71 1.71
N PRO A 172 17.02 10.99 1.67
CA PRO A 172 15.74 11.41 2.22
C PRO A 172 14.61 10.67 1.50
N TYR A 173 13.62 10.13 2.24
CA TYR A 173 12.47 9.49 1.64
C TYR A 173 11.16 10.17 2.02
N ILE A 174 10.13 9.90 1.23
CA ILE A 174 8.80 10.47 1.35
C ILE A 174 7.84 9.39 1.84
N ALA A 175 7.15 9.67 2.95
CA ALA A 175 6.12 8.82 3.54
C ALA A 175 4.74 9.50 3.46
N PHE A 176 3.66 8.72 3.53
CA PHE A 176 2.30 9.27 3.64
C PHE A 176 2.07 9.87 5.02
N ARG A 177 1.59 11.12 5.06
CA ARG A 177 1.21 11.83 6.30
C ARG A 177 -0.22 11.51 6.72
N ASN A 178 -1.11 11.28 5.75
CA ASN A 178 -2.53 11.12 6.00
C ASN A 178 -2.80 9.98 6.98
N GLU A 179 -3.83 10.16 7.82
CA GLU A 179 -4.35 9.09 8.66
C GLU A 179 -4.93 7.96 7.79
N GLY A 180 -4.95 6.75 8.36
CA GLY A 180 -5.44 5.55 7.67
C GLY A 180 -4.36 4.47 7.53
N PRO A 181 -4.64 3.40 6.76
CA PRO A 181 -3.80 2.21 6.69
C PRO A 181 -2.43 2.46 6.06
N ALA A 182 -2.28 3.58 5.34
CA ALA A 182 -1.03 3.95 4.68
C ALA A 182 -0.13 4.88 5.53
N LYS A 183 -0.55 5.28 6.73
CA LYS A 183 0.17 6.26 7.55
C LYS A 183 1.62 5.82 7.77
N SER A 184 2.55 6.73 7.54
CA SER A 184 4.01 6.51 7.66
C SER A 184 4.60 5.50 6.67
N LEU A 185 3.80 4.89 5.79
CA LEU A 185 4.33 3.99 4.76
C LEU A 185 5.12 4.78 3.71
N HIS A 186 6.22 4.18 3.25
CA HIS A 186 7.08 4.73 2.21
C HIS A 186 6.34 4.77 0.86
N VAL A 187 6.16 5.95 0.27
CA VAL A 187 5.35 6.16 -0.95
C VAL A 187 5.74 5.24 -2.11
N LEU A 188 7.01 5.27 -2.57
CA LEU A 188 7.40 4.45 -3.73
C LEU A 188 7.32 2.95 -3.46
N HIS A 189 7.71 2.50 -2.26
CA HIS A 189 7.55 1.11 -1.87
C HIS A 189 6.08 0.69 -1.89
N THR A 190 5.18 1.48 -1.29
CA THR A 190 3.74 1.22 -1.28
C THR A 190 3.17 1.16 -2.69
N LEU A 191 3.50 2.11 -3.57
CA LEU A 191 3.04 2.09 -4.96
C LEU A 191 3.54 0.85 -5.71
N LYS A 192 4.82 0.48 -5.54
CA LYS A 192 5.39 -0.74 -6.12
C LYS A 192 4.73 -2.00 -5.58
N SER A 193 4.45 -2.06 -4.29
CA SER A 193 3.82 -3.21 -3.64
C SER A 193 2.36 -3.37 -4.08
N ILE A 194 1.60 -2.27 -4.21
CA ILE A 194 0.25 -2.30 -4.78
C ILE A 194 0.30 -2.77 -6.24
N HIS A 195 1.15 -2.16 -7.07
CA HIS A 195 1.28 -2.53 -8.47
C HIS A 195 1.63 -4.02 -8.62
N ARG A 196 2.65 -4.48 -7.89
CA ARG A 196 3.05 -5.90 -7.86
C ARG A 196 1.92 -6.79 -7.42
N HIS A 197 1.16 -6.41 -6.38
CA HIS A 197 0.02 -7.21 -5.93
C HIS A 197 -1.06 -7.33 -7.01
N ILE A 198 -1.33 -6.26 -7.75
CA ILE A 198 -2.27 -6.31 -8.88
C ILE A 198 -1.74 -7.27 -9.95
N ASP A 199 -0.48 -7.10 -10.36
CA ASP A 199 0.14 -7.84 -11.46
C ASP A 199 0.35 -9.33 -11.14
N GLU A 200 0.81 -9.66 -9.94
CA GLU A 200 1.17 -11.04 -9.57
C GLU A 200 0.02 -11.82 -8.91
N VAL A 201 -0.99 -11.14 -8.35
CA VAL A 201 -2.06 -11.79 -7.57
C VAL A 201 -3.45 -11.55 -8.16
N VAL A 202 -3.79 -10.32 -8.55
CA VAL A 202 -5.14 -10.00 -9.04
C VAL A 202 -5.30 -10.44 -10.49
N VAL A 203 -4.43 -9.98 -11.38
CA VAL A 203 -4.51 -10.25 -12.82
C VAL A 203 -4.50 -11.75 -13.10
N PRO A 204 -3.56 -12.57 -12.59
CA PRO A 204 -3.51 -13.99 -12.93
C PRO A 204 -4.73 -14.78 -12.46
N LYS A 205 -5.37 -14.33 -11.36
CA LYS A 205 -6.60 -14.98 -10.87
C LYS A 205 -7.81 -14.72 -11.75
N LEU A 206 -7.82 -13.61 -12.48
CA LEU A 206 -8.96 -13.14 -13.27
C LEU A 206 -8.76 -13.30 -14.78
N GLU A 207 -7.52 -13.24 -15.27
CA GLU A 207 -7.14 -13.31 -16.68
C GLU A 207 -7.75 -14.54 -17.38
N ARG A 208 -7.73 -15.69 -16.72
CA ARG A 208 -8.33 -16.96 -17.20
C ARG A 208 -9.84 -16.91 -17.50
N PHE A 209 -10.53 -15.84 -17.13
CA PHE A 209 -11.96 -15.66 -17.41
C PHE A 209 -12.21 -14.71 -18.59
N PHE A 210 -11.18 -14.02 -19.09
CA PHE A 210 -11.23 -13.21 -20.31
C PHE A 210 -11.09 -14.03 -21.58
#